data_AF-A0A2E4PHL4-F1
#
_entry.id   AF-A0A2E4PHL4-F1
#
_cell.length_a   1.000
_cell.length_b   1.000
_cell.length_c   1.000
_cell.angle_alpha   90.00
_cell.angle_beta   90.00
_cell.angle_gamma   90.00
#
_symmetry.space_group_name_H-M   'P 1'
#
loop_
_entity.id
_entity.type
_entity.pdbx_description
1 polymer ?
#
loop_
_entity_poly.entity_id
_entity_poly.type
_entity_poly.pdbx_seq_one_letter_code
_entity_poly.pdbx_strand_id
1 'polypeptide(L)'
;MSERPNFGVFNDFWNGHPNHLPFMNLYDIPNPPKEWNLTKSIDRLDYIISKNSSNDVVDGIRLLLKNEDWRPHLVAALATLKIDKIRQSELKTDLWNRLKTGSWASPQILVILSIIDSEFNVQAKEICENGFKIAYSEMPMHEHHSARGPAGISVDNKKVVASTEYLLNGVIIDSMENDNGGSLAKKWKENLLELIENNKFKIVNN
;
A
#
# COMPACT_ATOMS: atom_id res chain seq x y z
N MET A 1 -16.11 -21.03 12.01
CA MET A 1 -15.83 -19.58 12.20
C MET A 1 -14.42 -19.36 11.69
N SER A 2 -14.21 -18.55 10.65
CA SER A 2 -12.85 -18.17 10.28
C SER A 2 -12.24 -17.36 11.41
N GLU A 3 -11.03 -17.73 11.85
CA GLU A 3 -10.28 -16.94 12.82
C GLU A 3 -10.07 -15.54 12.23
N ARG A 4 -10.26 -14.50 13.05
CA ARG A 4 -9.95 -13.14 12.62
C ARG A 4 -8.44 -13.07 12.37
N PRO A 5 -7.98 -12.53 11.22
CA PRO A 5 -6.56 -12.39 10.96
C PRO A 5 -5.89 -11.55 12.05
N ASN A 6 -4.71 -11.97 12.49
CA ASN A 6 -3.92 -11.28 13.51
C ASN A 6 -2.89 -10.35 12.85
N PHE A 7 -3.07 -9.05 13.05
CA PHE A 7 -2.19 -7.98 12.57
C PHE A 7 -1.32 -7.37 13.69
N GLY A 8 -1.19 -8.07 14.82
CA GLY A 8 -0.43 -7.58 15.97
C GLY A 8 -0.98 -6.26 16.49
N VAL A 9 -0.12 -5.25 16.60
CA VAL A 9 -0.50 -3.91 17.11
C VAL A 9 -1.54 -3.19 16.24
N PHE A 10 -1.74 -3.61 14.99
CA PHE A 10 -2.71 -3.02 14.07
C PHE A 10 -4.10 -3.65 14.13
N ASN A 11 -4.35 -4.65 14.99
CA ASN A 11 -5.69 -5.25 15.15
C ASN A 11 -6.76 -4.18 15.47
N ASP A 12 -6.39 -3.18 16.28
CA ASP A 12 -7.28 -2.09 16.69
C ASP A 12 -7.53 -1.05 15.58
N PHE A 13 -6.85 -1.14 14.43
CA PHE A 13 -6.99 -0.18 13.34
C PHE A 13 -8.41 -0.20 12.76
N TRP A 14 -9.01 -1.38 12.57
CA TRP A 14 -10.35 -1.47 12.01
C TRP A 14 -11.43 -1.06 13.01
N ASN A 15 -11.35 -1.42 14.30
CA ASN A 15 -12.32 -1.04 15.36
C ASN A 15 -13.83 -1.17 15.05
N GLY A 16 -14.21 -1.92 14.02
CA GLY A 16 -15.59 -2.00 13.52
C GLY A 16 -15.93 -1.01 12.39
N HIS A 17 -14.97 -0.19 11.94
CA HIS A 17 -15.11 0.74 10.83
C HIS A 17 -14.11 0.44 9.69
N PRO A 18 -14.44 0.81 8.44
CA PRO A 18 -13.57 0.57 7.29
C PRO A 18 -12.49 1.67 7.16
N ASN A 19 -11.68 1.88 8.21
CA ASN A 19 -10.66 2.95 8.27
C ASN A 19 -9.56 2.85 7.18
N HIS A 20 -9.49 1.74 6.44
CA HIS A 20 -8.59 1.59 5.30
C HIS A 20 -9.12 2.25 4.02
N LEU A 21 -10.43 2.47 3.88
CA LEU A 21 -11.01 3.02 2.65
C LEU A 21 -10.50 4.42 2.30
N PRO A 22 -10.36 5.37 3.25
CA PRO A 22 -9.75 6.66 2.96
C PRO A 22 -8.31 6.54 2.42
N PHE A 23 -7.58 5.49 2.79
CA PHE A 23 -6.20 5.26 2.32
C PHE A 23 -6.13 4.78 0.86
N MET A 24 -7.23 4.32 0.27
CA MET A 24 -7.24 3.92 -1.15
C MET A 24 -6.81 5.05 -2.07
N ASN A 25 -7.26 6.26 -1.76
CA ASN A 25 -7.07 7.43 -2.62
C ASN A 25 -6.52 8.65 -1.87
N LEU A 26 -6.38 8.59 -0.54
CA LEU A 26 -5.87 9.70 0.28
C LEU A 26 -6.65 11.01 0.12
N TYR A 27 -7.96 10.92 -0.05
CA TYR A 27 -8.86 12.08 -0.03
C TYR A 27 -10.12 11.78 0.77
N ASP A 28 -10.72 12.82 1.35
CA ASP A 28 -12.02 12.70 2.00
C ASP A 28 -13.14 12.71 0.95
N ILE A 29 -14.00 11.69 1.00
CA ILE A 29 -15.24 11.70 0.21
C ILE A 29 -16.12 12.89 0.62
N PRO A 30 -16.91 13.48 -0.30
CA PRO A 30 -17.86 14.53 0.06
C PRO A 30 -18.80 14.05 1.17
N ASN A 31 -18.96 14.86 2.22
CA ASN A 31 -19.71 14.52 3.44
C ASN A 31 -19.22 13.21 4.09
N PRO A 32 -17.95 13.15 4.53
CA PRO A 32 -17.39 11.91 5.06
C PRO A 32 -18.11 11.51 6.36
N PRO A 33 -18.20 10.20 6.67
CA PRO A 33 -18.75 9.73 7.93
C PRO A 33 -18.06 10.39 9.12
N LYS A 34 -18.84 10.66 10.16
CA LYS A 34 -18.30 11.27 11.38
C LYS A 34 -17.39 10.29 12.10
N GLU A 35 -17.63 9.00 11.98
CA GLU A 35 -16.98 7.93 12.73
C GLU A 35 -15.63 7.55 12.12
N TRP A 36 -15.53 7.57 10.79
CA TRP A 36 -14.32 7.24 10.04
C TRP A 36 -14.19 8.11 8.79
N ASN A 37 -13.01 8.72 8.63
CA ASN A 37 -12.63 9.57 7.50
C ASN A 37 -11.11 9.59 7.40
N LEU A 38 -10.53 10.33 6.45
CA LEU A 38 -9.09 10.33 6.23
C LEU A 38 -8.34 10.79 7.48
N THR A 39 -8.72 11.94 8.05
CA THR A 39 -8.11 12.49 9.27
C THR A 39 -8.16 11.49 10.42
N LYS A 40 -9.34 10.93 10.72
CA LYS A 40 -9.48 9.93 11.79
C LYS A 40 -8.69 8.65 11.55
N SER A 41 -8.55 8.23 10.30
CA SER A 41 -7.78 7.05 9.93
C SER A 41 -6.28 7.30 10.12
N ILE A 42 -5.80 8.49 9.76
CA ILE A 42 -4.41 8.93 10.02
C ILE A 42 -4.16 9.05 11.52
N ASP A 43 -5.03 9.73 12.27
CA ASP A 43 -4.90 9.89 13.73
C ASP A 43 -4.83 8.53 14.44
N ARG A 44 -5.63 7.56 13.96
CA ARG A 44 -5.62 6.20 14.49
C ARG A 44 -4.33 5.47 14.18
N LEU A 45 -3.81 5.62 12.95
CA LEU A 45 -2.52 5.07 12.57
C LEU A 45 -1.40 5.66 13.44
N ASP A 46 -1.39 6.98 13.62
CA ASP A 46 -0.41 7.70 14.45
C ASP A 46 -0.49 7.28 15.92
N TYR A 47 -1.69 7.09 16.44
CA TYR A 47 -1.91 6.58 17.79
C TYR A 47 -1.35 5.16 17.96
N ILE A 48 -1.59 4.26 17.00
CA ILE A 48 -1.06 2.89 17.06
C ILE A 48 0.47 2.90 17.02
N ILE A 49 1.06 3.73 16.16
CA ILE A 49 2.52 3.79 16.02
C ILE A 49 3.18 4.40 17.27
N SER A 50 2.62 5.47 17.82
CA SER A 50 3.20 6.16 18.98
C SER A 50 3.06 5.41 20.30
N LYS A 51 2.03 4.56 20.46
CA LYS A 51 1.79 3.82 21.72
C LYS A 51 2.56 2.49 21.83
N ASN A 52 3.18 2.01 20.76
CA ASN A 52 3.83 0.70 20.70
C ASN A 52 5.34 0.84 20.45
N SER A 53 6.11 -0.22 20.72
CA SER A 53 7.54 -0.20 20.44
C SER A 53 7.82 -0.25 18.92
N SER A 54 8.96 0.29 18.50
CA SER A 54 9.40 0.23 17.09
C SER A 54 9.42 -1.20 16.53
N ASN A 55 9.85 -2.19 17.34
CA ASN A 55 9.85 -3.60 16.94
C ASN A 55 8.42 -4.12 16.70
N ASP A 56 7.49 -3.86 17.63
CA ASP A 56 6.12 -4.36 17.51
C ASP A 56 5.38 -3.75 16.30
N VAL A 57 5.67 -2.47 16.00
CA VAL A 57 5.15 -1.80 14.80
C VAL A 57 5.69 -2.46 13.53
N VAL A 58 7.00 -2.71 13.46
CA VAL A 58 7.62 -3.37 12.29
C VAL A 58 7.05 -4.78 12.09
N ASP A 59 6.92 -5.56 13.16
CA ASP A 59 6.33 -6.90 13.08
C ASP A 59 4.85 -6.85 12.68
N GLY A 60 4.10 -5.87 13.19
CA GLY A 60 2.74 -5.58 12.74
C GLY A 60 2.65 -5.26 11.25
N ILE A 61 3.57 -4.45 10.71
CA ILE A 61 3.61 -4.15 9.27
C ILE A 61 3.90 -5.41 8.45
N ARG A 62 4.81 -6.28 8.91
CA ARG A 62 5.06 -7.58 8.25
C ARG A 62 3.81 -8.47 8.24
N LEU A 63 3.04 -8.49 9.34
CA LEU A 63 1.79 -9.24 9.39
C LEU A 63 0.74 -8.68 8.42
N LEU A 64 0.64 -7.35 8.32
CA LEU A 64 -0.24 -6.70 7.34
C LEU A 64 0.16 -7.08 5.92
N LEU A 65 1.45 -7.02 5.56
CA LEU A 65 1.95 -7.39 4.23
C LEU A 65 1.82 -8.89 3.94
N LYS A 66 1.93 -9.77 4.93
CA LYS A 66 1.77 -11.22 4.69
C LYS A 66 0.31 -11.63 4.42
N ASN A 67 -0.66 -10.76 4.72
CA ASN A 67 -2.06 -11.07 4.47
C ASN A 67 -2.36 -11.17 2.97
N GLU A 68 -3.35 -11.98 2.60
CA GLU A 68 -3.78 -12.08 1.19
C GLU A 68 -4.78 -10.97 0.81
N ASP A 69 -5.47 -10.39 1.79
CA ASP A 69 -6.35 -9.25 1.60
C ASP A 69 -5.53 -7.98 1.33
N TRP A 70 -5.84 -7.28 0.25
CA TRP A 70 -5.20 -6.02 -0.12
C TRP A 70 -5.44 -4.88 0.88
N ARG A 71 -6.52 -4.92 1.68
CA ARG A 71 -6.89 -3.84 2.61
C ARG A 71 -5.81 -3.55 3.65
N PRO A 72 -5.27 -4.58 4.36
CA PRO A 72 -4.05 -4.44 5.17
C PRO A 72 -2.87 -3.76 4.49
N HIS A 73 -2.68 -3.94 3.18
CA HIS A 73 -1.50 -3.42 2.49
C HIS A 73 -1.50 -1.90 2.36
N LEU A 74 -2.68 -1.27 2.30
CA LEU A 74 -2.79 0.19 2.39
C LEU A 74 -2.29 0.73 3.73
N VAL A 75 -2.64 0.02 4.82
CA VAL A 75 -2.21 0.38 6.18
C VAL A 75 -0.71 0.17 6.31
N ALA A 76 -0.19 -0.96 5.83
CA ALA A 76 1.25 -1.26 5.81
C ALA A 76 2.06 -0.20 5.05
N ALA A 77 1.58 0.20 3.87
CA ALA A 77 2.21 1.20 3.02
C ALA A 77 2.41 2.53 3.77
N LEU A 78 1.33 3.08 4.34
CA LEU A 78 1.41 4.36 5.08
C LEU A 78 2.15 4.22 6.42
N ALA A 79 1.97 3.11 7.13
CA ALA A 79 2.68 2.84 8.38
C ALA A 79 4.20 2.81 8.17
N THR A 80 4.67 2.33 7.01
CA THR A 80 6.10 2.31 6.67
C THR A 80 6.69 3.72 6.58
N LEU A 81 5.95 4.71 6.08
CA LEU A 81 6.44 6.10 6.05
C LEU A 81 6.48 6.79 7.42
N LYS A 82 5.82 6.20 8.42
CA LYS A 82 5.66 6.74 9.77
C LYS A 82 6.71 6.23 10.76
N ILE A 83 7.58 5.32 10.35
CA ILE A 83 8.69 4.79 11.15
C ILE A 83 10.03 5.33 10.65
N ASP A 84 11.10 5.15 11.42
CA ASP A 84 12.43 5.66 11.07
C ASP A 84 13.06 4.97 9.84
N LYS A 85 14.07 5.64 9.24
CA LYS A 85 14.71 5.18 8.00
C LYS A 85 15.39 3.81 8.11
N ILE A 86 15.90 3.44 9.28
CA ILE A 86 16.53 2.13 9.49
C ILE A 86 15.44 1.06 9.34
N ARG A 87 14.29 1.25 10.01
CA ARG A 87 13.15 0.32 9.89
C ARG A 87 12.50 0.32 8.51
N GLN A 88 12.42 1.47 7.83
CA GLN A 88 11.98 1.54 6.44
C GLN A 88 12.85 0.63 5.55
N SER A 89 14.17 0.69 5.73
CA SER A 89 15.11 -0.14 4.98
C SER A 89 14.92 -1.65 5.27
N GLU A 90 14.61 -2.03 6.50
CA GLU A 90 14.29 -3.42 6.85
C GLU A 90 13.04 -3.94 6.13
N LEU A 91 12.03 -3.08 5.93
CA LEU A 91 10.74 -3.45 5.34
C LEU A 91 10.72 -3.40 3.80
N LYS A 92 11.73 -2.80 3.15
CA LYS A 92 11.75 -2.69 1.68
C LYS A 92 11.65 -4.04 0.99
N THR A 93 12.33 -5.05 1.53
CA THR A 93 12.31 -6.42 1.01
C THR A 93 10.93 -7.03 1.16
N ASP A 94 10.24 -6.78 2.28
CA ASP A 94 8.88 -7.26 2.52
C ASP A 94 7.87 -6.62 1.54
N LEU A 95 8.01 -5.32 1.24
CA LEU A 95 7.18 -4.62 0.26
C LEU A 95 7.38 -5.15 -1.17
N TRP A 96 8.63 -5.36 -1.59
CA TRP A 96 8.93 -5.97 -2.89
C TRP A 96 8.41 -7.41 -2.97
N ASN A 97 8.56 -8.19 -1.91
CA ASN A 97 8.02 -9.55 -1.84
C ASN A 97 6.49 -9.54 -1.90
N ARG A 98 5.82 -8.54 -1.32
CA ARG A 98 4.37 -8.39 -1.43
C ARG A 98 3.93 -8.16 -2.86
N LEU A 99 4.64 -7.31 -3.61
CA LEU A 99 4.36 -7.13 -5.04
C LEU A 99 4.52 -8.43 -5.81
N LYS A 100 5.60 -9.19 -5.57
CA LYS A 100 5.83 -10.50 -6.21
C LYS A 100 4.78 -11.55 -5.88
N THR A 101 4.14 -11.45 -4.73
CA THR A 101 3.03 -12.32 -4.31
C THR A 101 1.66 -11.70 -4.60
N GLY A 102 1.66 -10.54 -5.25
CA GLY A 102 0.50 -9.81 -5.73
C GLY A 102 -0.25 -9.03 -4.66
N SER A 103 -0.80 -7.89 -5.08
CA SER A 103 -1.72 -7.08 -4.31
C SER A 103 -2.47 -6.14 -5.24
N TRP A 104 -3.77 -5.99 -5.02
CA TRP A 104 -4.56 -4.98 -5.72
C TRP A 104 -4.08 -3.54 -5.44
N ALA A 105 -3.49 -3.31 -4.25
CA ALA A 105 -2.89 -2.05 -3.82
C ALA A 105 -1.42 -1.89 -4.29
N SER A 106 -1.03 -2.59 -5.36
CA SER A 106 0.33 -2.49 -5.92
C SER A 106 0.77 -1.07 -6.30
N PRO A 107 -0.10 -0.16 -6.84
CA PRO A 107 0.32 1.21 -7.10
C PRO A 107 0.76 1.93 -5.83
N GLN A 108 0.02 1.76 -4.73
CA GLN A 108 0.33 2.39 -3.44
C GLN A 108 1.64 1.86 -2.85
N ILE A 109 1.85 0.53 -2.90
CA ILE A 109 3.11 -0.08 -2.45
C ILE A 109 4.29 0.45 -3.28
N LEU A 110 4.14 0.55 -4.61
CA LEU A 110 5.18 1.09 -5.50
C LEU A 110 5.49 2.55 -5.21
N VAL A 111 4.48 3.39 -4.91
CA VAL A 111 4.73 4.78 -4.50
C VAL A 111 5.58 4.81 -3.23
N ILE A 112 5.28 3.98 -2.23
CA ILE A 112 6.10 3.90 -1.01
C ILE A 112 7.53 3.46 -1.32
N LEU A 113 7.71 2.41 -2.13
CA LEU A 113 9.03 1.96 -2.55
C LEU A 113 9.81 3.05 -3.27
N SER A 114 9.16 3.85 -4.13
CA SER A 114 9.80 5.00 -4.82
C SER A 114 10.28 6.11 -3.88
N ILE A 115 9.78 6.15 -2.64
CA ILE A 115 10.15 7.12 -1.61
C ILE A 115 11.24 6.57 -0.68
N ILE A 116 11.21 5.27 -0.35
CA ILE A 116 12.07 4.70 0.71
C ILE A 116 13.24 3.86 0.19
N ASP A 117 13.17 3.32 -1.03
CA ASP A 117 14.20 2.44 -1.57
C ASP A 117 15.16 3.24 -2.47
N SER A 118 16.41 3.40 -2.03
CA SER A 118 17.45 4.08 -2.82
C SER A 118 17.70 3.40 -4.16
N GLU A 119 17.44 2.09 -4.25
CA GLU A 119 17.63 1.28 -5.45
C GLU A 119 16.35 1.12 -6.27
N PHE A 120 15.28 1.88 -5.97
CA PHE A 120 14.01 1.79 -6.67
C PHE A 120 14.19 1.87 -8.19
N ASN A 121 15.01 2.82 -8.67
CA ASN A 121 15.22 3.02 -10.10
C ASN A 121 15.85 1.81 -10.80
N VAL A 122 16.66 1.01 -10.11
CA VAL A 122 17.27 -0.21 -10.66
C VAL A 122 16.18 -1.27 -10.87
N GLN A 123 15.37 -1.53 -9.83
CA GLN A 123 14.28 -2.50 -9.92
C GLN A 123 13.17 -2.02 -10.87
N ALA A 124 12.88 -0.73 -10.89
CA ALA A 124 11.88 -0.15 -11.78
C ALA A 124 12.25 -0.35 -13.26
N LYS A 125 13.51 -0.12 -13.63
CA LYS A 125 14.00 -0.37 -15.00
C LYS A 125 13.84 -1.82 -15.40
N GLU A 126 14.24 -2.75 -14.52
CA GLU A 126 14.08 -4.19 -14.75
C GLU A 126 12.61 -4.55 -15.01
N ILE A 127 11.68 -3.98 -14.24
CA ILE A 127 10.23 -4.20 -14.41
C ILE A 127 9.73 -3.64 -15.74
N CYS A 128 10.18 -2.45 -16.14
CA CYS A 128 9.80 -1.82 -17.39
C CYS A 128 10.31 -2.60 -18.62
N GLU A 129 11.55 -3.10 -18.55
CA GLU A 129 12.21 -3.80 -19.67
C GLU A 129 11.74 -5.25 -19.79
N ASN A 130 11.63 -5.96 -18.66
CA ASN A 130 11.36 -7.41 -18.65
C ASN A 130 9.94 -7.77 -18.18
N GLY A 131 9.13 -6.77 -17.85
CA GLY A 131 7.79 -6.96 -17.30
C GLY A 131 7.79 -7.38 -15.83
N PHE A 132 6.62 -7.83 -15.34
CA PHE A 132 6.47 -8.28 -13.96
C PHE A 132 5.72 -9.61 -13.89
N LYS A 133 6.09 -10.44 -12.91
CA LYS A 133 5.47 -11.73 -12.67
C LYS A 133 5.06 -11.89 -11.22
N ILE A 134 3.76 -11.82 -10.99
CA ILE A 134 3.12 -12.18 -9.73
C ILE A 134 3.05 -13.71 -9.61
N ALA A 135 3.37 -14.21 -8.42
CA ALA A 135 3.20 -15.59 -8.00
C ALA A 135 2.11 -15.65 -6.93
N TYR A 136 0.85 -15.68 -7.37
CA TYR A 136 -0.29 -15.84 -6.48
C TYR A 136 -0.32 -17.22 -5.84
N SER A 137 -0.63 -17.29 -4.54
CA SER A 137 -0.98 -18.56 -3.89
C SER A 137 -2.33 -19.06 -4.42
N GLU A 138 -2.54 -20.38 -4.43
CA GLU A 138 -3.81 -20.97 -4.85
C GLU A 138 -4.96 -20.51 -3.93
N MET A 139 -6.07 -20.10 -4.53
CA MET A 139 -7.24 -19.59 -3.80
C MET A 139 -8.51 -19.77 -4.64
N PRO A 140 -9.67 -20.12 -4.04
CA PRO A 140 -10.95 -20.14 -4.75
C PRO A 140 -11.27 -18.80 -5.40
N MET A 141 -11.88 -18.80 -6.60
CA MET A 141 -12.14 -17.58 -7.38
C MET A 141 -12.92 -16.49 -6.62
N HIS A 142 -13.88 -16.88 -5.79
CA HIS A 142 -14.68 -15.94 -5.00
C HIS A 142 -13.86 -15.27 -3.88
N GLU A 143 -12.96 -16.00 -3.25
CA GLU A 143 -12.00 -15.45 -2.28
C GLU A 143 -10.97 -14.57 -2.99
N HIS A 144 -10.50 -14.99 -4.18
CA HIS A 144 -9.60 -14.20 -5.02
C HIS A 144 -10.20 -12.83 -5.34
N HIS A 145 -11.44 -12.78 -5.85
CA HIS A 145 -12.09 -11.51 -6.16
C HIS A 145 -12.19 -10.57 -4.95
N SER A 146 -12.45 -11.12 -3.75
CA SER A 146 -12.58 -10.34 -2.53
C SER A 146 -11.23 -9.85 -1.95
N ALA A 147 -10.21 -10.71 -2.00
CA ALA A 147 -8.90 -10.50 -1.38
C ALA A 147 -7.88 -9.81 -2.31
N ARG A 148 -7.94 -10.11 -3.61
CA ARG A 148 -6.98 -9.66 -4.63
C ARG A 148 -7.59 -8.75 -5.70
N GLY A 149 -8.90 -8.52 -5.63
CA GLY A 149 -9.63 -7.68 -6.59
C GLY A 149 -10.12 -8.45 -7.83
N PRO A 150 -10.91 -7.78 -8.69
CA PRO A 150 -11.67 -8.44 -9.76
C PRO A 150 -10.86 -8.74 -11.02
N ALA A 151 -9.68 -8.13 -11.18
CA ALA A 151 -9.02 -8.04 -12.49
C ALA A 151 -8.16 -9.25 -12.87
N GLY A 152 -7.70 -10.02 -11.87
CA GLY A 152 -6.90 -11.22 -12.05
C GLY A 152 -5.45 -10.98 -12.45
N ILE A 153 -4.66 -12.05 -12.47
CA ILE A 153 -3.19 -12.01 -12.53
C ILE A 153 -2.60 -11.27 -13.73
N SER A 154 -3.22 -11.41 -14.92
CA SER A 154 -2.71 -10.75 -16.12
C SER A 154 -2.85 -9.23 -16.03
N VAL A 155 -3.95 -8.75 -15.45
CA VAL A 155 -4.17 -7.32 -15.27
C VAL A 155 -3.26 -6.79 -14.17
N ASP A 156 -3.11 -7.54 -13.07
CA ASP A 156 -2.26 -7.13 -11.94
C ASP A 156 -0.78 -7.01 -12.33
N ASN A 157 -0.25 -7.90 -13.19
CA ASN A 157 1.11 -7.78 -13.73
C ASN A 157 1.28 -6.50 -14.53
N LYS A 158 0.35 -6.23 -15.46
CA LYS A 158 0.38 -5.02 -16.30
C LYS A 158 0.16 -3.75 -15.47
N LYS A 159 -0.63 -3.83 -14.39
CA LYS A 159 -0.85 -2.74 -13.42
C LYS A 159 0.46 -2.34 -12.75
N VAL A 160 1.25 -3.32 -12.29
CA VAL A 160 2.59 -3.06 -11.72
C VAL A 160 3.47 -2.36 -12.74
N VAL A 161 3.55 -2.86 -13.98
CA VAL A 161 4.37 -2.23 -15.04
C VAL A 161 3.93 -0.79 -15.32
N ALA A 162 2.62 -0.54 -15.48
CA ALA A 162 2.09 0.79 -15.74
C ALA A 162 2.34 1.78 -14.58
N SER A 163 2.18 1.33 -13.34
CA SER A 163 2.53 2.12 -12.15
C SER A 163 4.02 2.44 -12.10
N THR A 164 4.88 1.46 -12.40
CA THR A 164 6.34 1.63 -12.39
C THR A 164 6.80 2.59 -13.48
N GLU A 165 6.25 2.51 -14.70
CA GLU A 165 6.55 3.46 -15.79
C GLU A 165 6.29 4.91 -15.39
N TYR A 166 5.15 5.17 -14.74
CA TYR A 166 4.88 6.50 -14.21
C TYR A 166 5.90 6.91 -13.14
N LEU A 167 6.20 6.03 -12.19
CA LEU A 167 7.09 6.37 -11.07
C LEU A 167 8.54 6.57 -11.49
N LEU A 168 8.99 5.88 -12.54
CA LEU A 168 10.35 5.97 -13.07
C LEU A 168 10.49 7.11 -14.09
N ASN A 169 9.58 7.18 -15.06
CA ASN A 169 9.71 8.03 -16.25
C ASN A 169 8.68 9.16 -16.33
N GLY A 170 7.68 9.19 -15.43
CA GLY A 170 6.57 10.14 -15.48
C GLY A 170 5.55 9.87 -16.59
N VAL A 171 5.62 8.70 -17.24
CA VAL A 171 4.75 8.34 -18.37
C VAL A 171 3.52 7.58 -17.88
N ILE A 172 2.33 8.03 -18.28
CA ILE A 172 1.07 7.33 -18.00
C ILE A 172 0.73 6.42 -19.17
N ILE A 173 0.74 5.11 -18.93
CA ILE A 173 0.35 4.09 -19.91
C ILE A 173 -0.85 3.33 -19.34
N ASP A 174 -2.04 3.90 -19.45
CA ASP A 174 -3.25 3.33 -18.84
C ASP A 174 -4.15 2.63 -19.86
N SER A 175 -4.78 1.57 -19.41
CA SER A 175 -5.78 0.81 -20.16
C SER A 175 -6.64 -0.01 -19.21
N MET A 176 -7.75 -0.56 -19.72
CA MET A 176 -8.53 -1.55 -18.97
C MET A 176 -7.69 -2.80 -18.61
N GLU A 177 -6.65 -3.11 -19.40
CA GLU A 177 -5.80 -4.28 -19.18
C GLU A 177 -4.77 -4.10 -18.07
N ASN A 178 -4.64 -2.89 -17.51
CA ASN A 178 -3.72 -2.60 -16.40
C ASN A 178 -4.39 -1.86 -15.24
N ASP A 179 -5.72 -1.84 -15.21
CA ASP A 179 -6.53 -1.19 -14.16
C ASP A 179 -6.11 0.28 -13.92
N ASN A 180 -5.69 0.96 -14.99
CA ASN A 180 -5.15 2.32 -14.95
C ASN A 180 -4.02 2.53 -13.91
N GLY A 181 -3.11 1.56 -13.80
CA GLY A 181 -2.05 1.55 -12.79
C GLY A 181 -1.20 2.82 -12.77
N GLY A 182 -0.96 3.45 -13.92
CA GLY A 182 -0.19 4.70 -14.03
C GLY A 182 -0.92 5.87 -13.37
N SER A 183 -2.18 6.12 -13.74
CA SER A 183 -2.99 7.18 -13.12
C SER A 183 -3.25 6.94 -11.64
N LEU A 184 -3.44 5.68 -11.21
CA LEU A 184 -3.59 5.34 -9.80
C LEU A 184 -2.34 5.70 -9.00
N ALA A 185 -1.16 5.33 -9.48
CA ALA A 185 0.11 5.67 -8.84
C ALA A 185 0.32 7.20 -8.79
N LYS A 186 0.06 7.89 -9.91
CA LYS A 186 0.14 9.36 -9.99
C LYS A 186 -0.76 10.04 -8.98
N LYS A 187 -2.05 9.77 -9.03
CA LYS A 187 -3.05 10.42 -8.17
C LYS A 187 -2.75 10.16 -6.70
N TRP A 188 -2.40 8.91 -6.35
CA TRP A 188 -2.10 8.57 -4.96
C TRP A 188 -0.82 9.26 -4.47
N LYS A 189 0.24 9.32 -5.29
CA LYS A 189 1.47 10.05 -4.98
C LYS A 189 1.23 11.55 -4.80
N GLU A 190 0.49 12.18 -5.71
CA GLU A 190 0.16 13.60 -5.64
C GLU A 190 -0.62 13.92 -4.34
N ASN A 191 -1.65 13.14 -4.03
CA ASN A 191 -2.43 13.31 -2.80
C ASN A 191 -1.58 13.08 -1.53
N LEU A 192 -0.71 12.07 -1.53
CA LEU A 192 0.21 11.84 -0.41
C LEU A 192 1.14 13.04 -0.19
N LEU A 193 1.75 13.55 -1.26
CA LEU A 193 2.64 14.71 -1.19
C LEU A 193 1.89 15.96 -0.71
N GLU A 194 0.67 16.20 -1.19
CA GLU A 194 -0.19 17.29 -0.72
C GLU A 194 -0.50 17.17 0.78
N LEU A 195 -0.78 15.96 1.28
CA LEU A 195 -1.01 15.74 2.71
C LEU A 195 0.25 16.01 3.54
N ILE A 196 1.43 15.66 3.03
CA ILE A 196 2.71 15.92 3.68
C ILE A 196 3.00 17.43 3.71
N GLU A 197 2.89 18.10 2.57
CA GLU A 197 3.12 19.55 2.43
C GLU A 197 2.20 20.37 3.34
N ASN A 198 0.94 19.95 3.45
CA ASN A 198 -0.05 20.59 4.33
C ASN A 198 0.01 20.11 5.81
N ASN A 199 1.04 19.35 6.20
CA ASN A 199 1.22 18.80 7.55
C ASN A 199 0.06 17.92 8.06
N LYS A 200 -0.78 17.40 7.16
CA LYS A 200 -1.87 16.47 7.46
C LYS A 200 -1.38 15.02 7.58
N PHE A 201 -0.26 14.70 6.93
CA PHE A 201 0.44 13.41 7.08
C PHE A 201 1.91 13.65 7.39
N LYS A 202 2.31 13.45 8.64
CA LYS A 202 3.71 13.59 9.06
C LYS A 202 4.50 12.33 8.75
N ILE A 203 5.66 12.46 8.13
CA ILE A 203 6.64 11.39 7.92
C ILE A 203 7.84 11.59 8.85
N VAL A 204 8.55 10.51 9.16
CA VAL A 204 9.79 10.61 9.95
C VAL A 204 10.94 11.01 9.01
N ASN A 205 11.36 12.27 9.13
CA ASN A 205 12.54 12.82 8.46
C ASN A 205 13.73 12.76 9.42
N ASN A 206 14.44 11.64 9.47
CA ASN A 206 15.75 11.55 10.14
C ASN A 206 16.79 11.06 9.14
#